data_AF-A0A1B6G7Y0-F1
#
_entry.id   AF-A0A1B6G7Y0-F1
#
_cell.length_a   1.000
_cell.length_b   1.000
_cell.length_c   1.000
_cell.angle_alpha   90.00
_cell.angle_beta   90.00
_cell.angle_gamma   90.00
#
_symmetry.space_group_name_H-M   'P 1'
#
loop_
_entity.id
_entity.type
_entity.pdbx_description
1 polymer ?
#
loop_
_entity_poly.entity_id
_entity_poly.type
_entity_poly.pdbx_seq_one_letter_code
_entity_poly.pdbx_strand_id
1 'polypeptide(L)'
;YIISNNVSAVSNLVSNIDLEPSAGYNLIPREKLLLFHSFESVMEVFYDKKYRDLQETKSLLSDFKSKCLARHYEMAVKGKTRKPFIVIEGNQRTSRKIVARRVARRLSATYLSNPPLCLVKLTNMFPFGSVLRRSYFGLCMYATARHVHWLYNRWPVVVNGYYYDQASFSIAQV
;
A
#
# COMPACT_ATOMS: atom_id res chain seq x y z
N TYR A 1 1.77 11.14 -5.69
CA TYR A 1 0.90 10.15 -6.34
C TYR A 1 -0.05 9.54 -5.32
N ILE A 2 -1.26 10.10 -5.20
CA ILE A 2 -2.41 9.33 -4.70
C ILE A 2 -2.94 8.71 -5.98
N ILE A 3 -3.17 7.40 -6.00
CA ILE A 3 -3.68 6.70 -7.19
C ILE A 3 -5.01 7.38 -7.54
N SER A 4 -4.97 8.25 -8.55
CA SER A 4 -6.15 8.80 -9.19
C SER A 4 -6.75 7.66 -9.99
N ASN A 5 -8.06 7.47 -9.85
CA ASN A 5 -8.86 6.45 -10.55
C ASN A 5 -8.96 6.67 -12.08
N ASN A 6 -7.92 7.19 -12.74
CA ASN A 6 -7.80 7.13 -14.19
C ASN A 6 -7.05 5.86 -14.58
N VAL A 7 -7.71 4.71 -14.36
CA VAL A 7 -7.30 3.42 -14.93
C VAL A 7 -7.17 3.54 -16.45
N SER A 8 -7.97 4.39 -17.09
CA SER A 8 -7.98 4.63 -18.54
C SER A 8 -6.72 5.31 -19.08
N ALA A 9 -6.00 6.11 -18.28
CA ALA A 9 -4.79 6.80 -18.74
C ALA A 9 -3.54 5.90 -18.64
N VAL A 10 -3.51 4.99 -17.67
CA VAL A 10 -2.41 4.03 -17.49
C VAL A 10 -2.61 2.81 -18.40
N SER A 11 -3.86 2.39 -18.66
CA SER A 11 -4.14 1.36 -19.67
C SER A 11 -3.66 1.79 -21.06
N ASN A 12 -3.84 3.06 -21.42
CA ASN A 12 -3.47 3.59 -22.73
C ASN A 12 -1.95 3.81 -22.90
N LEU A 13 -1.20 3.92 -21.79
CA LEU A 13 0.27 3.99 -21.81
C LEU A 13 0.93 2.60 -21.89
N VAL A 14 0.22 1.55 -21.45
CA VAL A 14 0.71 0.16 -21.50
C VAL A 14 0.25 -0.54 -22.78
N SER A 15 -0.88 -0.12 -23.39
CA SER A 15 -1.40 -0.71 -24.63
C SER A 15 -0.63 -0.31 -25.89
N ASN A 16 0.22 0.72 -25.83
CA ASN A 16 0.96 1.26 -26.99
C ASN A 16 2.47 0.96 -26.94
N ILE A 17 2.90 0.09 -26.02
CA ILE A 17 4.26 -0.46 -26.08
C ILE A 17 4.15 -1.82 -26.74
N ASP A 18 4.14 -1.82 -28.07
CA ASP A 18 4.47 -3.01 -28.86
C ASP A 18 5.96 -3.31 -28.63
N LEU A 19 6.23 -4.00 -27.51
CA LEU A 19 7.49 -4.71 -27.34
C LEU A 19 7.46 -5.88 -28.32
N GLU A 20 8.05 -5.70 -29.50
CA GLU A 20 8.51 -6.86 -30.25
C GLU A 20 9.35 -7.74 -29.31
N PRO A 21 9.08 -9.06 -29.25
CA PRO A 21 9.75 -9.95 -28.32
C PRO A 21 11.19 -10.19 -28.77
N SER A 22 12.09 -9.26 -28.45
CA SER A 22 13.52 -9.48 -28.59
C SER A 22 14.01 -10.39 -27.46
N ALA A 23 14.34 -11.63 -27.83
CA ALA A 23 15.19 -12.57 -27.12
C ALA A 23 14.77 -12.99 -25.69
N GLY A 24 14.20 -14.19 -25.56
CA GLY A 24 14.55 -15.15 -24.49
C GLY A 24 14.11 -14.87 -23.04
N TYR A 25 13.45 -13.76 -22.72
CA TYR A 25 12.95 -13.53 -21.36
C TYR A 25 11.58 -14.17 -21.15
N ASN A 26 11.52 -15.22 -20.33
CA ASN A 26 10.26 -15.76 -19.84
C ASN A 26 9.57 -14.69 -18.97
N LEU A 27 8.55 -14.03 -19.51
CA LEU A 27 7.73 -13.08 -18.76
C LEU A 27 7.05 -13.81 -17.61
N ILE A 28 7.26 -13.33 -16.38
CA ILE A 28 6.53 -13.84 -15.21
C ILE A 28 5.06 -13.45 -15.40
N PRO A 29 4.12 -14.41 -15.45
CA PRO A 29 2.70 -14.10 -15.54
C PRO A 29 2.28 -13.19 -14.39
N ARG A 30 1.54 -12.11 -14.71
CA ARG A 30 1.11 -11.09 -13.74
C ARG A 30 0.40 -11.68 -12.52
N GLU A 31 -0.30 -12.79 -12.75
CA GLU A 31 -1.01 -13.60 -11.77
C GLU A 31 -0.09 -14.16 -10.68
N LYS A 32 1.17 -14.46 -11.01
CA LYS A 32 2.19 -14.95 -10.05
C LYS A 32 2.74 -13.85 -9.14
N LEU A 33 2.70 -12.58 -9.57
CA LEU A 33 3.27 -11.47 -8.82
C LEU A 33 2.37 -10.99 -7.66
N LEU A 34 1.08 -11.39 -7.65
CA LEU A 34 0.10 -11.06 -6.59
C LEU A 34 0.19 -9.58 -6.16
N LEU A 35 0.27 -8.68 -7.14
CA LEU A 35 0.28 -7.24 -6.94
C LEU A 35 -1.13 -6.68 -7.04
N PHE A 36 -1.58 -6.06 -5.97
CA PHE A 36 -2.90 -5.42 -5.92
C PHE A 36 -2.82 -3.99 -6.43
N HIS A 37 -3.71 -3.66 -7.38
CA HIS A 37 -3.79 -2.33 -7.99
C HIS A 37 -5.06 -1.56 -7.58
N SER A 38 -6.04 -2.24 -6.98
CA SER A 38 -7.29 -1.65 -6.49
C SER A 38 -7.60 -2.12 -5.07
N PHE A 39 -8.35 -1.32 -4.33
CA PHE A 39 -8.81 -1.70 -2.99
C PHE A 39 -9.74 -2.90 -3.08
N GLU A 40 -10.58 -2.92 -4.11
CA GLU A 40 -11.52 -3.97 -4.43
C GLU A 40 -10.80 -5.32 -4.61
N SER A 41 -9.70 -5.35 -5.38
CA SER A 41 -8.90 -6.58 -5.58
C SER A 41 -8.29 -7.13 -4.30
N VAL A 42 -7.94 -6.26 -3.34
CA VAL A 42 -7.48 -6.68 -2.02
C VAL A 42 -8.63 -7.30 -1.22
N MET A 43 -9.79 -6.66 -1.25
CA MET A 43 -10.96 -7.06 -0.48
C MET A 43 -11.58 -8.37 -0.99
N GLU A 44 -11.56 -8.59 -2.31
CA GLU A 44 -12.02 -9.84 -2.93
C GLU A 44 -11.33 -11.07 -2.33
N VAL A 45 -10.02 -11.00 -2.05
CA VAL A 45 -9.31 -12.09 -1.38
C VAL A 45 -9.92 -12.38 -0.01
N PHE A 46 -10.20 -11.35 0.79
CA PHE A 46 -10.76 -11.56 2.13
C PHE A 46 -12.21 -12.02 2.11
N TYR A 47 -12.96 -11.73 1.04
CA TYR A 47 -14.36 -12.16 0.90
C TYR A 47 -14.53 -13.49 0.18
N ASP A 48 -13.46 -14.05 -0.40
CA ASP A 48 -13.46 -15.38 -0.98
C ASP A 48 -13.93 -16.43 0.06
N LYS A 49 -14.74 -17.39 -0.39
CA LYS A 49 -15.30 -18.46 0.46
C LYS A 49 -14.22 -19.22 1.24
N LYS A 50 -13.01 -19.32 0.69
CA LYS A 50 -11.85 -19.96 1.31
C LYS A 50 -11.33 -19.22 2.54
N TYR A 51 -11.50 -17.89 2.60
CA TYR A 51 -10.82 -17.05 3.59
C TYR A 51 -11.78 -16.24 4.48
N ARG A 52 -13.00 -15.97 4.02
CA ARG A 52 -13.97 -15.09 4.71
C ARG A 52 -14.33 -15.54 6.12
N ASP A 53 -14.30 -16.85 6.37
CA ASP A 53 -14.74 -17.44 7.63
C ASP A 53 -13.63 -17.60 8.66
N LEU A 54 -12.38 -17.39 8.27
CA LEU A 54 -11.21 -17.41 9.15
C LEU A 54 -11.28 -16.31 10.22
N GLN A 55 -10.88 -16.65 11.44
CA GLN A 55 -10.90 -15.72 12.57
C GLN A 55 -9.93 -14.54 12.36
N GLU A 56 -8.79 -14.81 11.74
CA GLU A 56 -7.76 -13.85 11.35
C GLU A 56 -8.33 -12.82 10.36
N THR A 57 -9.04 -13.28 9.33
CA THR A 57 -9.71 -12.42 8.35
C THR A 57 -10.74 -11.53 9.03
N LYS A 58 -11.62 -12.11 9.86
CA LYS A 58 -12.64 -11.37 10.61
C LYS A 58 -12.02 -10.31 11.53
N SER A 59 -10.94 -10.67 12.23
CA SER A 59 -10.20 -9.76 13.10
C SER A 59 -9.56 -8.61 12.32
N LEU A 60 -8.91 -8.90 11.19
CA LEU A 60 -8.32 -7.89 10.32
C LEU A 60 -9.35 -6.89 9.81
N LEU A 61 -10.47 -7.39 9.25
CA LEU A 61 -11.51 -6.54 8.69
C LEU A 61 -12.21 -5.70 9.77
N SER A 62 -12.42 -6.28 10.96
CA SER A 62 -12.94 -5.55 12.11
C SER A 62 -12.01 -4.42 12.54
N ASP A 63 -10.70 -4.68 12.67
CA ASP A 63 -9.70 -3.67 13.03
C ASP A 63 -9.57 -2.59 11.96
N PHE A 64 -9.59 -2.97 10.68
CA PHE A 64 -9.56 -2.01 9.58
C PHE A 64 -10.76 -1.04 9.66
N LYS A 65 -11.98 -1.58 9.82
CA LYS A 65 -13.20 -0.77 9.91
C LYS A 65 -13.23 0.10 11.16
N SER A 66 -12.98 -0.49 12.33
CA SER A 66 -13.14 0.18 13.62
C SER A 66 -11.97 1.09 14.01
N LYS A 67 -10.75 0.83 13.53
CA LYS A 67 -9.54 1.58 13.94
C LYS A 67 -8.95 2.43 12.82
N CYS A 68 -8.97 1.95 11.57
CA CYS A 68 -8.43 2.72 10.44
C CYS A 68 -9.48 3.64 9.82
N LEU A 69 -10.73 3.19 9.67
CA LEU A 69 -11.79 3.97 9.00
C LEU A 69 -12.64 4.81 9.96
N ALA A 70 -12.88 4.36 11.20
CA ALA A 70 -13.75 5.06 12.15
C ALA A 70 -13.23 6.44 12.59
N ARG A 71 -11.96 6.74 12.30
CA ARG A 71 -11.47 8.11 12.47
C ARG A 71 -12.18 9.00 11.47
N HIS A 72 -13.08 9.84 11.98
CA HIS A 72 -13.73 10.93 11.23
C HIS A 72 -12.67 11.97 10.87
N TYR A 73 -11.89 11.64 9.86
CA TYR A 73 -11.02 12.55 9.19
C TYR A 73 -11.92 13.50 8.39
N GLU A 74 -12.07 14.73 8.86
CA GLU A 74 -12.53 15.82 8.01
C GLU A 74 -11.73 15.76 6.71
N MET A 75 -12.43 15.55 5.60
CA MET A 75 -11.77 15.48 4.31
C MET A 75 -10.97 16.75 4.08
N ALA A 76 -9.87 16.63 3.34
CA ALA A 76 -9.03 17.76 3.05
C ALA A 76 -9.86 18.93 2.50
N VAL A 77 -9.60 20.12 3.04
CA VAL A 77 -10.29 21.34 2.64
C VAL A 77 -10.01 21.57 1.14
N LYS A 78 -11.08 21.63 0.34
CA LYS A 78 -11.01 21.97 -1.08
C LYS A 78 -10.35 23.35 -1.23
N GLY A 79 -9.51 23.53 -2.25
CA GLY A 79 -8.81 24.79 -2.53
C GLY A 79 -7.49 25.02 -1.80
N LYS A 80 -7.08 24.15 -0.87
CA LYS A 80 -5.73 24.22 -0.27
C LYS A 80 -4.68 23.51 -1.13
N THR A 81 -3.48 24.09 -1.19
CA THR A 81 -2.32 23.52 -1.89
C THR A 81 -1.89 22.21 -1.26
N ARG A 82 -1.70 21.19 -2.10
CA ARG A 82 -1.17 19.89 -1.69
C ARG A 82 0.25 20.02 -1.16
N LYS A 83 0.47 19.46 0.03
CA LYS A 83 1.78 19.23 0.64
C LYS A 83 2.43 17.96 0.06
N PRO A 84 3.77 17.88 0.07
CA PRO A 84 4.47 16.75 -0.53
C PRO A 84 4.20 15.45 0.23
N PHE A 85 4.14 14.36 -0.54
CA PHE A 85 4.07 12.99 -0.04
C PHE A 85 5.36 12.30 -0.44
N ILE A 86 6.17 11.93 0.54
CA ILE A 86 7.52 11.40 0.38
C ILE A 86 7.52 9.96 0.88
N VAL A 87 8.01 9.02 0.07
CA VAL A 87 8.19 7.63 0.47
C VAL A 87 9.68 7.35 0.52
N ILE A 88 10.15 6.82 1.65
CA ILE A 88 11.53 6.34 1.79
C ILE A 88 11.51 4.83 1.60
N GLU A 89 12.18 4.37 0.54
CA GLU A 89 12.34 2.97 0.16
C GLU A 89 13.76 2.48 0.48
N GLY A 90 13.97 1.16 0.48
CA GLY A 90 15.28 0.55 0.73
C GLY A 90 15.18 -0.88 1.26
N ASN A 91 16.21 -1.70 1.08
CA ASN A 91 16.22 -3.12 1.45
C ASN A 91 16.29 -3.38 2.97
N GLN A 92 16.84 -2.44 3.75
CA GLN A 92 17.04 -2.62 5.19
C GLN A 92 15.99 -1.86 6.00
N ARG A 93 15.02 -2.59 6.56
CA ARG A 93 13.86 -2.04 7.29
C ARG A 93 14.24 -1.05 8.40
N THR A 94 15.27 -1.36 9.19
CA THR A 94 15.70 -0.52 10.33
C THR A 94 16.28 0.81 9.86
N SER A 95 17.23 0.77 8.93
CA SER A 95 17.87 1.97 8.39
C SER A 95 16.86 2.87 7.66
N ARG A 96 15.99 2.27 6.84
CA ARG A 96 14.89 2.96 6.15
C ARG A 96 13.97 3.69 7.12
N LYS A 97 13.59 3.05 8.23
CA LYS A 97 12.79 3.64 9.31
C LYS A 97 13.49 4.83 9.98
N ILE A 98 14.79 4.72 10.24
CA ILE A 98 15.59 5.79 10.84
C ILE A 98 15.67 6.99 9.90
N VAL A 99 15.98 6.76 8.62
CA VAL A 99 16.05 7.80 7.60
C VAL A 99 14.70 8.49 7.44
N ALA A 100 13.60 7.74 7.29
CA ALA A 100 12.25 8.30 7.17
C ALA A 100 11.87 9.20 8.34
N ARG A 101 12.21 8.83 9.58
CA ARG A 101 11.96 9.68 10.74
C ARG A 101 12.83 10.94 10.76
N ARG A 102 14.11 10.82 10.38
CA ARG A 102 15.02 11.97 10.31
C ARG A 102 14.57 12.97 9.25
N VAL A 103 14.18 12.49 8.07
CA VAL A 103 13.61 13.30 6.98
C VAL A 103 12.32 13.98 7.46
N ALA A 104 11.41 13.22 8.08
CA ALA A 104 10.16 13.79 8.59
C ALA A 104 10.41 14.92 9.60
N ARG A 105 11.31 14.69 10.55
CA ARG A 105 11.68 15.68 11.57
C ARG A 105 12.30 16.93 10.96
N ARG A 106 13.14 16.78 9.93
CA ARG A 106 13.82 17.92 9.28
C ARG A 106 12.89 18.78 8.44
N LEU A 107 11.83 18.18 7.90
CA LEU A 107 10.81 18.84 7.09
C LEU A 107 9.57 19.29 7.89
N SER A 108 9.57 19.09 9.22
CA SER A 108 8.37 19.25 10.07
C SER A 108 7.15 18.50 9.49
N ALA A 109 7.41 17.33 8.90
CA ALA A 109 6.43 16.48 8.26
C ALA A 109 5.84 15.46 9.24
N THR A 110 4.63 14.99 8.93
CA THR A 110 4.06 13.82 9.62
C THR A 110 4.74 12.54 9.14
N TYR A 111 5.30 11.77 10.07
CA TYR A 111 5.81 10.43 9.80
C TYR A 111 4.69 9.40 9.91
N LEU A 112 4.49 8.57 8.89
CA LEU A 112 3.61 7.40 8.94
C LEU A 112 4.42 6.11 8.76
N SER A 113 4.10 5.09 9.55
CA SER A 113 4.64 3.75 9.37
C SER A 113 3.82 2.95 8.36
N ASN A 114 4.48 2.02 7.68
CA ASN A 114 3.85 0.94 6.95
C ASN A 114 4.37 -0.41 7.49
N PRO A 115 3.52 -1.33 7.99
CA PRO A 115 2.08 -1.20 8.23
C PRO A 115 1.67 -0.01 9.13
N PRO A 116 0.44 0.52 8.98
CA PRO A 116 -0.06 1.61 9.82
C PRO A 116 -0.35 1.14 11.24
N LEU A 117 -0.31 2.07 12.20
CA LEU A 117 -0.53 1.78 13.63
C LEU A 117 -1.83 1.04 13.92
N CYS A 118 -2.89 1.28 13.14
CA CYS A 118 -4.17 0.59 13.31
C CYS A 118 -4.11 -0.92 13.00
N LEU A 119 -3.11 -1.37 12.22
CA LEU A 119 -2.99 -2.77 11.78
C LEU A 119 -1.65 -3.43 12.15
N VAL A 120 -0.67 -2.68 12.68
CA VAL A 120 0.70 -3.18 12.91
C VAL A 120 0.75 -4.40 13.83
N LYS A 121 -0.21 -4.52 14.77
CA LYS A 121 -0.30 -5.68 15.69
C LYS A 121 -0.62 -6.99 14.97
N LEU A 122 -1.16 -6.93 13.75
CA LEU A 122 -1.56 -8.08 12.95
C LEU A 122 -0.51 -8.49 11.90
N THR A 123 0.68 -7.87 11.91
CA THR A 123 1.73 -8.10 10.88
C THR A 123 2.14 -9.56 10.73
N ASN A 124 2.07 -10.35 11.80
CA ASN A 124 2.48 -11.76 11.82
C ASN A 124 1.31 -12.73 11.87
N MET A 125 0.08 -12.26 11.66
CA MET A 125 -1.13 -13.08 11.72
C MET A 125 -1.22 -14.09 10.57
N PHE A 126 -0.74 -13.73 9.38
CA PHE A 126 -0.79 -14.60 8.21
C PHE A 126 0.59 -15.21 7.87
N PRO A 127 0.63 -16.48 7.40
CA PRO A 127 1.87 -17.15 7.01
C PRO A 127 2.68 -16.39 5.96
N PHE A 128 4.00 -16.47 6.05
CA PHE A 128 4.91 -15.88 5.06
C PHE A 128 4.64 -16.44 3.66
N GLY A 129 4.72 -15.57 2.64
CA GLY A 129 4.47 -15.95 1.23
C GLY A 129 3.00 -16.17 0.85
N SER A 130 2.08 -16.30 1.82
CA SER A 130 0.66 -16.54 1.55
C SER A 130 -0.02 -15.36 0.84
N VAL A 131 -1.06 -15.67 0.05
CA VAL A 131 -1.92 -14.66 -0.59
C VAL A 131 -2.51 -13.72 0.47
N LEU A 132 -2.99 -14.27 1.60
CA LEU A 132 -3.54 -13.47 2.70
C LEU A 132 -2.55 -12.47 3.28
N ARG A 133 -1.27 -12.86 3.45
CA ARG A 133 -0.24 -11.93 3.94
C ARG A 133 0.01 -10.80 2.94
N ARG A 134 0.00 -11.08 1.64
CA ARG A 134 0.14 -10.04 0.61
C ARG A 134 -1.08 -9.11 0.59
N SER A 135 -2.29 -9.67 0.65
CA SER A 135 -3.53 -8.89 0.76
C SER A 135 -3.55 -8.03 2.02
N TYR A 136 -3.01 -8.52 3.14
CA TYR A 136 -2.86 -7.74 4.37
C TYR A 136 -1.98 -6.51 4.15
N PHE A 137 -0.83 -6.64 3.49
CA PHE A 137 0.00 -5.48 3.17
C PHE A 137 -0.64 -4.57 2.12
N GLY A 138 -1.39 -5.13 1.16
CA GLY A 138 -2.28 -4.38 0.27
C GLY A 138 -3.25 -3.49 1.04
N LEU A 139 -3.96 -4.07 2.01
CA LEU A 139 -4.92 -3.36 2.84
C LEU A 139 -4.24 -2.27 3.69
N CYS A 140 -3.04 -2.54 4.20
CA CYS A 140 -2.21 -1.55 4.91
C CYS A 140 -1.84 -0.35 4.02
N MET A 141 -1.57 -0.56 2.73
CA MET A 141 -1.31 0.54 1.80
C MET A 141 -2.54 1.43 1.60
N TYR A 142 -3.74 0.86 1.52
CA TYR A 142 -4.99 1.63 1.40
C TYR A 142 -5.37 2.35 2.70
N ALA A 143 -5.18 1.72 3.86
CA ALA A 143 -5.31 2.39 5.16
C ALA A 143 -4.36 3.60 5.25
N THR A 144 -3.12 3.43 4.80
CA THR A 144 -2.11 4.51 4.78
C THR A 144 -2.49 5.60 3.79
N ALA A 145 -2.96 5.27 2.59
CA ALA A 145 -3.44 6.25 1.61
C ALA A 145 -4.60 7.09 2.15
N ARG A 146 -5.56 6.47 2.86
CA ARG A 146 -6.65 7.18 3.51
C ARG A 146 -6.13 8.18 4.55
N HIS A 147 -5.14 7.78 5.35
CA HIS A 147 -4.53 8.66 6.34
C HIS A 147 -3.73 9.81 5.69
N VAL A 148 -3.02 9.54 4.60
CA VAL A 148 -2.35 10.57 3.78
C VAL A 148 -3.36 11.54 3.18
N HIS A 149 -4.50 11.04 2.68
CA HIS A 149 -5.55 11.88 2.10
C HIS A 149 -6.23 12.79 3.14
N TRP A 150 -6.18 12.46 4.43
CA TRP A 150 -6.54 13.40 5.47
C TRP A 150 -5.50 14.51 5.67
N LEU A 151 -4.21 14.16 5.56
CA LEU A 151 -3.09 15.07 5.83
C LEU A 151 -2.65 15.91 4.64
N TYR A 152 -2.97 15.52 3.40
CA TYR A 152 -2.26 16.01 2.21
C TYR A 152 -2.34 17.52 1.96
N ASN A 153 -3.32 18.22 2.54
CA ASN A 153 -3.44 19.67 2.46
C ASN A 153 -3.07 20.40 3.77
N ARG A 154 -2.70 19.65 4.82
CA ARG A 154 -2.37 20.16 6.15
C ARG A 154 -0.86 20.11 6.40
N TRP A 155 -0.24 18.95 6.16
CA TRP A 155 1.16 18.70 6.50
C TRP A 155 1.86 17.89 5.41
N PRO A 156 3.17 18.11 5.14
CA PRO A 156 3.98 17.14 4.43
C PRO A 156 3.90 15.77 5.10
N VAL A 157 3.95 14.69 4.33
CA VAL A 157 3.88 13.33 4.87
C VAL A 157 5.06 12.52 4.38
N VAL A 158 5.73 11.82 5.30
CA VAL A 158 6.82 10.88 5.01
C VAL A 158 6.41 9.48 5.44
N VAL A 159 6.52 8.50 4.54
CA VAL A 159 6.20 7.09 4.80
C VAL A 159 7.45 6.23 4.67
N ASN A 160 7.58 5.26 5.58
CA ASN A 160 8.63 4.24 5.54
C ASN A 160 8.14 2.99 4.78
N GLY A 161 8.44 2.92 3.47
CA GLY A 161 8.03 1.87 2.55
C GLY A 161 6.56 1.97 2.11
N TYR A 162 6.29 1.83 0.81
CA TYR A 162 4.93 1.82 0.28
C TYR A 162 4.77 0.77 -0.82
N TYR A 163 4.42 1.17 -2.05
CA TYR A 163 4.13 0.27 -3.16
C TYR A 163 5.36 -0.51 -3.61
N TYR A 164 6.52 0.13 -3.73
CA TYR A 164 7.73 -0.53 -4.23
C TYR A 164 8.35 -1.51 -3.24
N ASP A 165 8.17 -1.29 -1.93
CA ASP A 165 8.52 -2.27 -0.90
C ASP A 165 7.73 -3.58 -1.09
N GLN A 166 6.44 -3.49 -1.45
CA GLN A 166 5.61 -4.66 -1.73
C GLN A 166 5.90 -5.28 -3.09
N ALA A 167 6.10 -4.45 -4.12
CA ALA A 167 6.43 -4.91 -5.47
C ALA A 167 7.75 -5.68 -5.51
N SER A 168 8.80 -5.14 -4.88
CA SER A 168 10.11 -5.81 -4.79
C SER A 168 10.01 -7.14 -4.04
N PHE A 169 9.27 -7.20 -2.93
CA PHE A 169 9.06 -8.44 -2.19
C PHE A 169 8.29 -9.50 -3.02
N SER A 170 7.29 -9.07 -3.80
CA SER A 170 6.56 -9.98 -4.68
C SER A 170 7.44 -10.56 -5.80
N ILE A 171 8.29 -9.73 -6.42
CA ILE A 171 9.20 -10.18 -7.49
C ILE A 171 10.28 -11.11 -6.93
N ALA A 172 10.85 -10.80 -5.76
CA ALA A 172 11.91 -11.61 -5.16
C ALA A 172 11.47 -13.02 -4.71
N GLN A 173 10.17 -13.32 -4.75
CA GLN A 173 9.62 -14.64 -4.40
C GLN A 173 9.22 -15.47 -5.61
N VAL A 174 9.43 -14.95 -6.82
CA VAL A 174 9.30 -15.69 -8.09
C VAL A 174 10.64 -16.28 -8.47
#